data_AF-A0A2N9MRN3-F1
#
_entry.id   AF-A0A2N9MRN3-F1
#
_cell.length_a   1.000
_cell.length_b   1.000
_cell.length_c   1.000
_cell.angle_alpha   90.00
_cell.angle_beta   90.00
_cell.angle_gamma   90.00
#
_symmetry.space_group_name_H-M   'P 1'
#
loop_
_entity.id
_entity.type
_entity.pdbx_description
1 polymer ?
#
loop_
_entity_poly.entity_id
_entity_poly.type
_entity_poly.pdbx_seq_one_letter_code
_entity_poly.pdbx_strand_id
1 'polypeptide(L)'
;MPRRYQPQAETATLRGFLSWARTTGRLTADHTETTLRVVNQLDASVLLELKRLPDTLDMLRSRRNLEIFAMNDAMLERAVDLAFADLWLKPFDQSILAAVLVRAQELWNAGERDLSFCEQDQDLQPWDRRDQIRPPLAELYEDARVWVYEDFTLTKPERPPGWPHDAPEPQEN
;
A
#
# COMPACT_ATOMS: atom_id res chain seq x y z
N MET A 1 -8.91 -6.82 10.42
CA MET A 1 -7.86 -7.45 9.60
C MET A 1 -8.24 -7.23 8.14
N PRO A 2 -7.49 -6.46 7.34
CA PRO A 2 -7.72 -6.39 5.90
C PRO A 2 -7.49 -7.80 5.34
N ARG A 3 -8.51 -8.36 4.71
CA ARG A 3 -8.43 -9.68 4.11
C ARG A 3 -7.64 -9.52 2.82
N ARG A 4 -6.49 -10.18 2.68
CA ARG A 4 -5.79 -10.24 1.38
C ARG A 4 -6.77 -10.76 0.36
N TYR A 5 -7.15 -9.93 -0.61
CA TYR A 5 -8.05 -10.35 -1.68
C TYR A 5 -7.31 -11.38 -2.52
N GLN A 6 -7.73 -12.64 -2.42
CA GLN A 6 -7.19 -13.76 -3.18
C GLN A 6 -8.28 -14.26 -4.11
N PRO A 7 -8.48 -13.62 -5.27
CA PRO A 7 -9.62 -13.89 -6.14
C PRO A 7 -9.73 -15.37 -6.48
N GLN A 8 -8.62 -16.06 -6.72
CA GLN A 8 -8.62 -17.50 -7.02
C GLN A 8 -9.12 -18.39 -5.87
N ALA A 9 -8.77 -18.06 -4.62
CA ALA A 9 -9.21 -18.83 -3.46
C ALA A 9 -10.70 -18.58 -3.17
N GLU A 10 -11.15 -17.33 -3.35
CA GLU A 10 -12.55 -16.94 -3.19
C GLU A 10 -13.45 -17.54 -4.28
N THR A 11 -13.03 -17.50 -5.55
CA THR A 11 -13.79 -18.11 -6.65
C THR A 11 -13.81 -19.64 -6.57
N ALA A 12 -12.73 -20.28 -6.11
CA ALA A 12 -12.73 -21.72 -5.81
C ALA A 12 -13.73 -22.08 -4.70
N THR A 13 -13.79 -21.28 -3.63
CA THR A 13 -14.74 -21.46 -2.54
C THR A 13 -16.19 -21.32 -3.02
N LEU A 14 -16.47 -20.30 -3.83
CA LEU A 14 -17.80 -20.08 -4.41
C LEU A 14 -18.22 -21.24 -5.34
N ARG A 15 -17.31 -21.75 -6.17
CA ARG A 15 -17.57 -22.95 -6.99
C ARG A 15 -17.89 -24.17 -6.14
N GLY A 16 -17.15 -24.38 -5.05
CA GLY A 16 -17.40 -25.46 -4.09
C GLY A 16 -18.79 -25.37 -3.46
N PHE A 17 -19.18 -24.17 -3.01
CA PHE A 17 -20.51 -23.91 -2.48
C PHE A 17 -21.62 -24.16 -3.51
N LEU A 18 -21.47 -23.65 -4.74
CA LEU A 18 -22.45 -23.82 -5.81
C LEU A 18 -22.66 -25.30 -6.18
N SER A 19 -21.57 -26.08 -6.22
CA SER A 19 -21.63 -27.52 -6.43
C SER A 19 -22.42 -28.23 -5.33
N TRP A 20 -22.12 -27.94 -4.06
CA TRP A 20 -22.82 -28.50 -2.91
C TRP A 20 -24.29 -28.07 -2.82
N ALA A 21 -24.60 -26.79 -3.07
CA ALA A 21 -25.95 -26.25 -2.99
C ALA A 21 -26.86 -26.82 -4.11
N ARG A 22 -26.28 -27.12 -5.27
CA ARG A 22 -26.97 -27.82 -6.37
C ARG A 22 -27.24 -29.27 -6.02
N THR A 23 -26.27 -30.02 -5.49
CA THR A 23 -26.44 -31.44 -5.13
C THR A 23 -27.42 -31.65 -3.97
N THR A 24 -27.53 -30.67 -3.08
CA THR A 24 -28.50 -30.68 -1.96
C THR A 24 -29.87 -30.09 -2.31
N GLY A 25 -30.09 -29.68 -3.56
CA GLY A 25 -31.37 -29.13 -4.02
C GLY A 25 -31.72 -27.75 -3.45
N ARG A 26 -30.75 -27.06 -2.83
CA ARG A 26 -30.95 -25.72 -2.24
C ARG A 26 -30.92 -24.60 -3.27
N LEU A 27 -30.32 -24.84 -4.45
CA LEU A 27 -30.33 -23.93 -5.59
C LEU A 27 -30.83 -24.65 -6.84
N THR A 28 -31.56 -23.92 -7.69
CA THR A 28 -31.93 -24.43 -9.01
C THR A 28 -30.72 -24.46 -9.95
N ALA A 29 -30.81 -25.25 -11.01
CA ALA A 29 -29.79 -25.29 -12.06
C ALA A 29 -29.54 -23.89 -12.66
N ASP A 30 -30.61 -23.13 -12.90
CA ASP A 30 -30.57 -21.78 -13.49
C ASP A 30 -29.82 -20.75 -12.62
N HIS A 31 -30.08 -20.73 -11.30
CA HIS A 31 -29.36 -19.86 -10.37
C HIS A 31 -27.87 -20.25 -10.28
N THR A 32 -27.59 -21.56 -10.33
CA THR A 32 -26.22 -22.08 -10.29
C THR A 32 -25.45 -21.68 -11.55
N GLU A 33 -26.06 -21.82 -12.72
CA GLU A 33 -25.45 -21.49 -14.00
C GLU A 33 -25.18 -19.99 -14.14
N THR A 34 -26.16 -19.15 -13.77
CA THR A 34 -26.00 -17.69 -13.81
C THR A 34 -24.86 -17.23 -12.90
N THR A 35 -24.80 -17.77 -11.67
CA THR A 35 -23.73 -17.41 -10.72
C THR A 35 -22.36 -17.88 -11.22
N LEU A 36 -22.26 -19.10 -11.77
CA LEU A 36 -21.02 -19.59 -12.38
C LEU A 36 -20.54 -18.73 -13.54
N ARG A 37 -21.47 -18.20 -14.35
CA ARG A 37 -21.13 -17.29 -15.46
C ARG A 37 -20.47 -16.02 -14.95
N VAL A 38 -21.02 -15.40 -13.91
CA VAL A 38 -20.43 -14.19 -13.28
C VAL A 38 -19.05 -14.49 -12.69
N VAL A 39 -18.91 -15.60 -11.94
CA VAL A 39 -17.63 -16.01 -11.35
C VAL A 39 -16.57 -16.26 -12.42
N ASN A 40 -16.94 -16.91 -13.53
CA ASN A 40 -16.02 -17.16 -14.64
C ASN A 40 -15.63 -15.87 -15.36
N GLN A 41 -16.54 -14.90 -15.50
CA GLN A 41 -16.24 -13.60 -16.08
C GLN A 41 -15.28 -12.80 -15.20
N LEU A 42 -15.47 -12.84 -13.87
CA LEU A 42 -14.54 -12.23 -12.91
C LEU A 42 -13.14 -12.84 -13.05
N ASP A 43 -13.02 -14.18 -12.99
CA ASP A 43 -11.72 -14.85 -13.14
C ASP A 43 -11.06 -14.53 -14.49
N ALA A 44 -11.83 -14.51 -15.58
CA ALA A 44 -11.32 -14.17 -16.90
C ALA A 44 -10.81 -12.71 -16.95
N SER A 45 -11.51 -11.76 -16.31
CA SER A 45 -11.08 -10.36 -16.22
C SER A 45 -9.79 -10.21 -15.44
N VAL A 46 -9.71 -10.82 -14.25
CA VAL A 46 -8.51 -10.79 -13.40
C VAL A 46 -7.32 -11.41 -14.14
N LEU A 47 -7.49 -12.57 -14.77
CA LEU A 47 -6.42 -13.21 -15.54
C LEU A 47 -5.98 -12.36 -16.75
N LEU A 48 -6.90 -11.68 -17.40
CA LEU A 48 -6.58 -10.77 -18.51
C LEU A 48 -5.77 -9.56 -18.02
N GLU A 49 -6.15 -8.96 -16.90
CA GLU A 49 -5.42 -7.86 -16.27
C GLU A 49 -4.02 -8.30 -15.84
N LEU A 50 -3.90 -9.45 -15.18
CA LEU A 50 -2.60 -10.02 -14.80
C LEU A 50 -1.71 -10.28 -16.03
N LYS A 51 -2.29 -10.77 -17.14
CA LYS A 51 -1.56 -10.94 -18.41
C LYS A 51 -1.08 -9.62 -19.02
N ARG A 52 -1.80 -8.53 -18.78
CA ARG A 52 -1.46 -7.17 -19.26
C ARG A 52 -0.49 -6.44 -18.33
N LEU A 53 -0.16 -6.99 -17.16
CA LEU A 53 0.78 -6.36 -16.24
C LEU A 53 2.14 -6.04 -16.87
N PRO A 54 2.79 -6.93 -17.63
CA PRO A 54 4.07 -6.62 -18.26
C PRO A 54 3.98 -5.39 -19.19
N ASP A 55 2.97 -5.36 -20.07
CA ASP A 55 2.75 -4.24 -20.98
C ASP A 55 2.48 -2.94 -20.23
N THR A 56 1.72 -3.02 -19.14
CA THR A 56 1.40 -1.86 -18.28
C THR A 56 2.65 -1.35 -17.57
N LEU A 57 3.48 -2.26 -17.04
CA LEU A 57 4.74 -1.90 -16.41
C LEU A 57 5.69 -1.27 -17.43
N ASP A 58 5.85 -1.84 -18.61
CA ASP A 58 6.72 -1.29 -19.66
C ASP A 58 6.22 0.08 -20.15
N MET A 59 4.91 0.27 -20.29
CA MET A 59 4.32 1.59 -20.55
C MET A 59 4.68 2.58 -19.44
N LEU A 60 4.57 2.19 -18.16
CA LEU A 60 4.96 3.04 -17.03
C LEU A 60 6.45 3.36 -17.04
N ARG A 61 7.33 2.39 -17.36
CA ARG A 61 8.77 2.60 -17.50
C ARG A 61 9.12 3.64 -18.58
N SER A 62 8.29 3.76 -19.62
CA SER A 62 8.52 4.71 -20.71
C SER A 62 8.15 6.16 -20.38
N ARG A 63 7.50 6.41 -19.24
CA ARG A 63 7.06 7.75 -18.84
C ARG A 63 8.24 8.57 -18.32
N ARG A 64 8.41 9.79 -18.85
CA ARG A 64 9.51 10.70 -18.47
C ARG A 64 9.45 11.22 -17.03
N ASN A 65 8.27 11.18 -16.40
CA ASN A 65 8.04 11.63 -15.03
C ASN A 65 8.02 10.47 -14.03
N LEU A 66 8.43 9.27 -14.44
CA LEU A 66 8.53 8.10 -13.58
C LEU A 66 9.97 7.63 -13.60
N GLU A 67 10.58 7.58 -12.42
CA GLU A 67 11.92 7.05 -12.24
C GLU A 67 11.81 5.71 -11.50
N ILE A 68 12.44 4.68 -12.05
CA ILE A 68 12.61 3.40 -11.37
C ILE A 68 14.04 3.34 -10.90
N PHE A 69 14.20 3.22 -9.59
CA PHE A 69 15.50 3.06 -8.96
C PHE A 69 15.60 1.69 -8.31
N ALA A 70 16.81 1.11 -8.34
CA ALA A 70 17.12 -0.06 -7.55
C ALA A 70 17.52 0.36 -6.14
N MET A 71 17.34 -0.54 -5.18
CA MET A 71 17.84 -0.33 -3.83
C MET A 71 19.37 -0.25 -3.85
N ASN A 72 19.92 0.83 -3.30
CA ASN A 72 21.36 1.06 -3.23
C ASN A 72 21.92 0.73 -1.83
N ASP A 73 23.23 0.84 -1.66
CA ASP A 73 23.90 0.49 -0.39
C ASP A 73 23.41 1.38 0.78
N ALA A 74 23.18 2.67 0.54
CA ALA A 74 22.67 3.58 1.57
C ALA A 74 21.26 3.18 2.05
N MET A 75 20.41 2.71 1.14
CA MET A 75 19.08 2.18 1.47
C MET A 75 19.19 0.87 2.27
N LEU A 76 20.15 0.00 1.93
CA LEU A 76 20.38 -1.23 2.68
C LEU A 76 20.87 -0.95 4.10
N GLU A 77 21.86 -0.06 4.26
CA GLU A 77 22.37 0.40 5.56
C GLU A 77 21.22 0.97 6.39
N ARG A 78 20.41 1.85 5.79
CA ARG A 78 19.25 2.44 6.47
C ARG A 78 18.21 1.39 6.89
N ALA A 79 17.98 0.35 6.08
CA ALA A 79 17.06 -0.73 6.45
C ALA A 79 17.58 -1.54 7.66
N VAL A 80 18.89 -1.76 7.74
CA VAL A 80 19.53 -2.41 8.89
C VAL A 80 19.38 -1.54 10.14
N ASP A 81 19.63 -0.23 10.05
CA ASP A 81 19.43 0.69 11.18
C ASP A 81 17.99 0.67 11.70
N LEU A 82 17.01 0.71 10.78
CA LEU A 82 15.58 0.65 11.12
C LEU A 82 15.19 -0.67 11.79
N ALA A 83 15.87 -1.78 11.48
CA ALA A 83 15.64 -3.06 12.14
C ALA A 83 15.99 -3.04 13.64
N PHE A 84 16.86 -2.11 14.06
CA PHE A 84 17.21 -1.90 15.46
C PHE A 84 16.39 -0.78 16.13
N ALA A 85 15.61 -0.01 15.38
CA ALA A 85 14.85 1.14 15.87
C ALA A 85 13.53 0.78 16.60
N ASP A 86 13.35 -0.49 17.00
CA ASP A 86 12.15 -1.03 17.66
C ASP A 86 10.81 -0.62 16.97
N LEU A 87 10.81 -0.62 15.64
CA LEU A 87 9.61 -0.42 14.84
C LEU A 87 8.86 -1.75 14.71
N TRP A 88 7.53 -1.76 14.83
CA TRP A 88 6.66 -2.95 14.62
C TRP A 88 6.56 -3.40 13.15
N LEU A 89 7.50 -2.98 12.30
CA LEU A 89 7.53 -3.22 10.86
C LEU A 89 8.14 -4.58 10.53
N LYS A 90 7.65 -5.22 9.47
CA LYS A 90 8.27 -6.44 8.94
C LYS A 90 9.52 -6.07 8.11
N PRO A 91 10.45 -7.01 7.86
CA PRO A 91 11.68 -6.72 7.10
C PRO A 91 11.45 -6.12 5.70
N PHE A 92 10.37 -6.51 5.03
CA PHE A 92 10.00 -5.93 3.74
C PHE A 92 9.58 -4.47 3.89
N ASP A 93 8.68 -4.17 4.83
CA ASP A 93 8.19 -2.82 5.12
C ASP A 93 9.36 -1.91 5.55
N GLN A 94 10.31 -2.43 6.35
CA GLN A 94 11.54 -1.72 6.72
C GLN A 94 12.39 -1.33 5.51
N SER A 95 12.49 -2.22 4.52
CA SER A 95 13.26 -1.97 3.29
C SER A 95 12.59 -0.91 2.42
N ILE A 96 11.25 -0.93 2.33
CA ILE A 96 10.48 0.11 1.62
C ILE A 96 10.63 1.45 2.33
N LEU A 97 10.47 1.48 3.66
CA LEU A 97 10.66 2.71 4.44
C LEU A 97 12.07 3.27 4.24
N ALA A 98 13.11 2.44 4.33
CA ALA A 98 14.48 2.86 4.09
C ALA A 98 14.67 3.48 2.69
N ALA A 99 14.12 2.84 1.66
CA ALA A 99 14.17 3.34 0.29
C ALA A 99 13.50 4.71 0.16
N VAL A 100 12.31 4.90 0.76
CA VAL A 100 11.59 6.18 0.76
C VAL A 100 12.38 7.26 1.47
N LEU A 101 12.88 7.00 2.69
CA LEU A 101 13.62 7.99 3.49
C LEU A 101 14.90 8.43 2.80
N VAL A 102 15.69 7.49 2.27
CA VAL A 102 16.94 7.81 1.57
C VAL A 102 16.64 8.56 0.28
N ARG A 103 15.66 8.11 -0.52
CA ARG A 103 15.33 8.76 -1.79
C ARG A 103 14.80 10.18 -1.57
N ALA A 104 13.99 10.39 -0.55
CA ALA A 104 13.52 11.71 -0.17
C ALA A 104 14.69 12.64 0.18
N GLN A 105 15.67 12.16 0.95
CA GLN A 105 16.85 12.95 1.27
C GLN A 105 17.69 13.29 0.03
N GLU A 106 17.85 12.36 -0.90
CA GLU A 106 18.53 12.61 -2.19
C GLU A 106 17.81 13.68 -3.01
N LEU A 107 16.49 13.58 -3.15
CA LEU A 107 15.66 14.57 -3.86
C LEU A 107 15.72 15.94 -3.19
N TRP A 108 15.66 15.96 -1.85
CA TRP A 108 15.83 17.19 -1.09
C TRP A 108 17.20 17.83 -1.34
N ASN A 109 18.26 17.04 -1.35
CA ASN A 109 19.61 17.54 -1.65
C ASN A 109 19.73 18.05 -3.10
N ALA A 110 18.97 17.47 -4.03
CA ALA A 110 18.88 17.92 -5.43
C ALA A 110 18.05 19.20 -5.62
N GLY A 111 17.33 19.66 -4.59
CA GLY A 111 16.56 20.90 -4.61
C GLY A 111 15.04 20.73 -4.57
N GLU A 112 14.54 19.50 -4.56
CA GLU A 112 13.09 19.22 -4.47
C GLU A 112 12.56 19.53 -3.07
N ARG A 113 11.35 20.09 -2.97
CA ARG A 113 10.79 20.56 -1.69
C ARG A 113 9.40 20.03 -1.37
N ASP A 114 8.61 19.72 -2.38
CA ASP A 114 7.24 19.21 -2.24
C ASP A 114 7.25 17.67 -2.33
N LEU A 115 7.87 17.02 -1.33
CA LEU A 115 7.99 15.57 -1.28
C LEU A 115 6.78 14.94 -0.59
N SER A 116 6.18 13.97 -1.25
CA SER A 116 5.05 13.23 -0.69
C SER A 116 5.11 11.75 -1.05
N PHE A 117 4.59 10.92 -0.15
CA PHE A 117 4.53 9.48 -0.29
C PHE A 117 3.09 9.00 -0.08
N CYS A 118 2.51 8.39 -1.12
CA CYS A 118 1.19 7.80 -1.04
C CYS A 118 1.31 6.36 -0.50
N GLU A 119 0.70 6.07 0.64
CA GLU A 119 0.78 4.76 1.27
C GLU A 119 -0.59 4.21 1.67
N GLN A 120 -0.89 3.01 1.17
CA GLN A 120 -2.10 2.25 1.49
C GLN A 120 -1.83 1.13 2.50
N ASP A 121 -0.57 0.73 2.66
CA ASP A 121 -0.15 -0.22 3.68
C ASP A 121 -0.17 0.45 5.06
N GLN A 122 -1.11 0.00 5.88
CA GLN A 122 -1.32 0.50 7.24
C GLN A 122 -0.12 0.26 8.16
N ASP A 123 0.79 -0.64 7.83
CA ASP A 123 2.00 -0.84 8.62
C ASP A 123 2.96 0.36 8.42
N LEU A 124 3.00 0.95 7.22
CA LEU A 124 3.86 2.09 6.83
C LEU A 124 3.21 3.48 6.98
N GLN A 125 1.91 3.53 7.28
CA GLN A 125 1.23 4.78 7.61
C GLN A 125 1.69 5.29 8.99
N PRO A 126 2.02 6.60 9.12
CA PRO A 126 2.42 7.20 10.39
C PRO A 126 1.24 7.49 11.32
N TRP A 127 0.06 6.92 11.04
CA TRP A 127 -1.13 6.91 11.90
C TRP A 127 -1.72 5.49 11.97
N ASP A 128 -2.57 5.25 12.96
CA ASP A 128 -3.35 4.02 13.07
C ASP A 128 -4.76 4.16 12.45
N ARG A 129 -5.57 3.10 12.52
CA ARG A 129 -6.95 3.10 11.97
C ARG A 129 -7.92 4.06 12.68
N ARG A 130 -7.50 4.70 13.76
CA ARG A 130 -8.26 5.71 14.51
C ARG A 130 -7.66 7.09 14.29
N ASP A 131 -6.83 7.25 13.26
CA ASP A 131 -6.09 8.46 12.92
C ASP A 131 -5.16 8.94 14.06
N GLN A 132 -4.73 8.03 14.94
CA GLN A 132 -3.77 8.36 15.99
C GLN A 132 -2.36 8.29 15.44
N ILE A 133 -1.60 9.37 15.62
CA ILE A 133 -0.19 9.46 15.20
C ILE A 133 0.64 8.36 15.87
N ARG A 134 1.54 7.78 15.10
CA ARG A 134 2.53 6.79 15.54
C ARG A 134 3.91 7.47 15.56
N PRO A 135 4.32 8.05 16.71
CA PRO A 135 5.43 8.99 16.76
C PRO A 135 6.74 8.48 16.14
N PRO A 136 7.21 7.24 16.41
CA PRO A 136 8.46 6.76 15.85
C PRO A 136 8.49 6.77 14.31
N LEU A 137 7.35 6.51 13.67
CA LEU A 137 7.24 6.48 12.22
C LEU A 137 6.95 7.87 11.64
N ALA A 138 6.13 8.67 12.32
CA ALA A 138 5.83 10.04 11.92
C ALA A 138 7.08 10.94 11.95
N GLU A 139 7.91 10.80 12.99
CA GLU A 139 9.18 11.52 13.15
C GLU A 139 10.17 11.16 12.02
N LEU A 140 10.28 9.88 11.64
CA LEU A 140 11.14 9.46 10.55
C LEU A 140 10.77 10.12 9.21
N TYR A 141 9.48 10.16 8.88
CA TYR A 141 9.03 10.85 7.67
C TYR A 141 9.22 12.37 7.76
N GLU A 142 9.03 12.95 8.95
CA GLU A 142 9.24 14.38 9.18
C GLU A 142 10.70 14.79 9.01
N ASP A 143 11.62 14.03 9.60
CA ASP A 143 13.06 14.24 9.46
C ASP A 143 13.50 14.15 7.99
N ALA A 144 12.90 13.22 7.23
CA ALA A 144 13.10 13.09 5.79
C ALA A 144 12.29 14.11 4.96
N ARG A 145 11.47 14.96 5.60
CA ARG A 145 10.65 16.00 4.99
C ARG A 145 9.64 15.47 3.97
N VAL A 146 9.10 14.29 4.24
CA VAL A 146 8.11 13.60 3.39
C VAL A 146 6.73 13.70 4.02
N TRP A 147 5.76 14.20 3.27
CA TRP A 147 4.35 14.11 3.65
C TRP A 147 3.76 12.76 3.25
N VAL A 148 3.11 12.05 4.17
CA VAL A 148 2.46 10.76 3.88
C VAL A 148 0.95 10.95 3.75
N TYR A 149 0.33 10.33 2.74
CA TYR A 149 -1.12 10.39 2.50
C TYR A 149 -1.67 9.06 1.96
N GLU A 150 -2.97 8.81 2.10
CA GLU A 150 -3.58 7.51 1.72
C GLU A 150 -4.30 7.54 0.36
N ASP A 151 -4.75 8.71 -0.09
CA ASP A 151 -5.55 8.84 -1.31
C ASP A 151 -4.70 9.07 -2.56
N PHE A 152 -4.41 7.99 -3.29
CA PHE A 152 -3.63 8.00 -4.54
C PHE A 152 -4.29 8.78 -5.70
N THR A 153 -5.54 9.23 -5.55
CA THR A 153 -6.22 10.06 -6.56
C THR A 153 -5.82 11.53 -6.45
N LEU A 154 -5.19 11.93 -5.34
CA LEU A 154 -4.70 13.29 -5.14
C LEU A 154 -3.46 13.57 -5.99
N THR A 155 -3.52 14.64 -6.77
CA THR A 155 -2.39 15.10 -7.60
C THR A 155 -1.45 16.05 -6.85
N LYS A 156 -1.94 16.70 -5.80
CA LYS A 156 -1.19 17.59 -4.93
C LYS A 156 -1.72 17.44 -3.50
N PRO A 157 -1.26 16.42 -2.75
CA PRO A 157 -1.72 16.21 -1.38
C PRO A 157 -1.30 17.40 -0.52
N GLU A 158 -2.26 17.98 0.18
CA GLU A 158 -1.98 19.05 1.15
C GLU A 158 -1.58 18.46 2.49
N ARG A 159 -0.51 18.99 3.08
CA ARG A 159 -0.07 18.60 4.42
C ARG A 159 -0.94 19.31 5.47
N PRO A 160 -1.56 18.59 6.41
CA PRO A 160 -2.34 19.18 7.49
C PRO A 160 -1.51 20.17 8.32
N PRO A 161 -2.12 21.27 8.78
CA PRO A 161 -1.48 22.15 9.76
C PRO A 161 -1.19 21.37 11.06
N GLY A 162 0.01 21.53 11.63
CA GLY A 162 0.39 20.90 12.90
C GLY A 162 0.87 19.46 12.83
N TRP A 163 1.21 18.94 11.64
CA TRP A 163 1.85 17.62 11.52
C TRP A 163 3.38 17.70 11.69
N PRO A 164 4.06 16.76 12.37
CA PRO A 164 3.52 15.74 13.27
C PRO A 164 3.23 16.29 14.69
N HIS A 165 3.57 17.55 14.97
CA HIS A 165 3.38 18.20 16.28
C HIS A 165 2.54 19.48 16.18
N ASP A 166 1.36 19.44 16.81
CA ASP A 166 0.68 20.54 17.52
C ASP A 166 -0.40 19.92 18.45
N ALA A 167 0.02 19.16 19.45
CA ALA A 167 -0.77 19.10 20.68
C ALA A 167 -0.32 20.30 21.53
N PRO A 168 -1.22 21.19 22.02
CA PRO A 168 -0.80 22.15 23.01
C PRO A 168 -0.17 21.40 24.18
N GLU A 169 1.00 21.84 24.63
CA GLU A 169 1.63 21.31 25.85
C GLU A 169 0.57 21.22 26.95
N PRO A 170 0.44 20.09 27.66
CA PRO A 170 -0.45 20.04 28.80
C PRO A 170 0.01 21.12 29.80
N GLN A 171 -0.82 22.13 30.01
CA GLN A 171 -0.61 23.09 31.08
C GLN A 171 -0.57 22.31 32.39
N GLU A 172 0.62 22.24 33.00
CA GLU A 172 0.80 21.73 34.36
C GLU A 172 -0.05 22.59 35.31
N ASN A 173 -0.98 21.93 36.01
CA ASN A 173 -1.69 22.47 37.18
C ASN A 173 -0.99 21.99 38.45
#